data_AF-A0A356W0C3-F1
#
_entry.id   AF-A0A356W0C3-F1
#
_cell.length_a   1.000
_cell.length_b   1.000
_cell.length_c   1.000
_cell.angle_alpha   90.00
_cell.angle_beta   90.00
_cell.angle_gamma   90.00
#
_symmetry.space_group_name_H-M   'P 1'
#
loop_
_entity.id
_entity.type
_entity.pdbx_description
1 polymer ?
#
loop_
_entity_poly.entity_id
_entity_poly.type
_entity_poly.pdbx_seq_one_letter_code
_entity_poly.pdbx_strand_id
1 'polypeptide(L)' 'NRICRAAQGRPVMEFGSRRAQGPDGAVLGARAAYIGGCCGTACTLCGIDYGIPALGTMAHSWVQLFDSELEAFRAYAR' A
#
# COMPACT_ATOMS: atom_id res chain seq x y z
N ASN A 1 9.14 14.64 -5.41
CA ASN A 1 8.88 13.37 -6.12
C ASN A 1 10.17 12.58 -6.50
N ARG A 2 11.19 12.49 -5.63
CA ARG A 2 12.49 11.85 -5.96
C ARG A 2 12.37 10.37 -6.35
N ILE A 3 11.63 9.59 -5.55
CA ILE A 3 11.46 8.14 -5.75
C ILE A 3 10.71 7.86 -7.06
N CYS A 4 9.59 8.56 -7.32
CA CYS A 4 8.82 8.37 -8.56
C CYS A 4 9.61 8.76 -9.81
N ARG A 5 10.48 9.80 -9.73
CA ARG A 5 11.38 10.14 -10.85
C ARG A 5 12.42 9.05 -11.09
N ALA A 6 12.99 8.49 -10.03
CA ALA A 6 13.94 7.37 -10.14
C ALA A 6 13.29 6.10 -10.71
N ALA A 7 11.99 5.92 -10.53
CA ALA A 7 11.23 4.80 -11.06
C ALA A 7 10.96 4.86 -12.58
N GLN A 8 11.35 5.94 -13.28
CA GLN A 8 11.26 6.07 -14.74
C GLN A 8 9.88 5.72 -15.32
N GLY A 9 8.82 6.22 -14.69
CA GLY A 9 7.43 6.00 -15.13
C GLY A 9 6.78 4.70 -14.61
N ARG A 10 7.52 3.85 -13.91
CA ARG A 10 6.93 2.70 -13.21
C ARG A 10 6.10 3.17 -12.01
N PRO A 11 4.96 2.53 -11.72
CA PRO A 11 4.12 2.91 -10.59
C PRO A 11 4.86 2.70 -9.26
N VAL A 12 4.68 3.66 -8.35
CA VAL A 12 5.21 3.62 -6.98
C VAL A 12 4.04 3.71 -6.01
N MET A 13 3.99 2.83 -5.02
CA MET A 13 2.92 2.76 -4.04
C MET A 13 3.47 3.05 -2.63
N GLU A 14 2.68 3.73 -1.81
CA GLU A 14 3.07 4.08 -0.43
C GLU A 14 2.59 3.02 0.58
N PHE A 15 3.53 2.34 1.26
CA PHE A 15 3.30 1.30 2.30
C PHE A 15 4.04 1.59 3.63
N GLY A 16 4.08 2.86 4.02
CA GLY A 16 4.84 3.41 5.14
C GLY A 16 4.08 3.50 6.46
N SER A 17 2.73 3.42 6.47
CA SER A 17 1.89 3.68 7.65
C SER A 17 2.36 2.97 8.94
N ARG A 18 2.74 1.69 8.85
CA ARG A 18 3.19 0.89 10.02
C ARG A 18 4.53 1.32 10.65
N ARG A 19 5.24 2.25 10.01
CA ARG A 19 6.53 2.81 10.45
C ARG A 19 6.48 4.33 10.60
N ALA A 20 5.32 4.93 10.39
CA ALA A 20 5.16 6.36 10.54
C ALA A 20 5.19 6.78 12.01
N GLN A 21 5.54 8.05 12.25
CA GLN A 21 5.57 8.62 13.59
C GLN A 21 4.16 9.03 14.01
N GLY A 22 3.40 8.04 14.50
CA GLY A 22 2.02 8.23 14.96
C GLY A 22 0.95 8.17 13.86
N PRO A 23 -0.33 8.21 14.25
CA PRO A 23 -1.47 8.08 13.33
C PRO A 23 -1.52 9.19 12.28
N ASP A 24 -1.31 10.44 12.69
CA ASP A 24 -1.30 11.58 11.77
C ASP A 24 -0.15 11.48 10.78
N GLY A 25 1.03 11.01 11.23
CA GLY A 25 2.16 10.73 10.36
C GLY A 25 1.85 9.67 9.30
N ALA A 26 1.06 8.65 9.66
CA ALA A 26 0.63 7.62 8.73
C ALA A 26 -0.32 8.17 7.66
N VAL A 27 -1.32 8.96 8.07
CA VAL A 27 -2.37 9.48 7.17
C VAL A 27 -1.86 10.65 6.33
N LEU A 28 -1.29 11.68 6.96
CA LEU A 28 -0.78 12.86 6.26
C LEU A 28 0.46 12.53 5.44
N GLY A 29 1.31 11.62 5.92
CA GLY A 29 2.45 11.12 5.17
C GLY A 29 2.05 10.35 3.92
N ALA A 30 1.07 9.45 4.01
CA ALA A 30 0.51 8.73 2.87
C ALA A 30 -0.10 9.68 1.83
N ARG A 31 -0.88 10.68 2.29
CA ARG A 31 -1.42 11.73 1.43
C ARG A 31 -0.32 12.53 0.72
N ALA A 32 0.72 12.93 1.45
CA ALA A 32 1.84 13.67 0.89
C ALA A 32 2.62 12.83 -0.14
N ALA A 33 2.75 11.52 0.07
CA ALA A 33 3.40 10.62 -0.88
C ALA A 33 2.61 10.49 -2.19
N TYR A 34 1.27 10.44 -2.12
CA TYR A 34 0.41 10.46 -3.30
C TYR A 34 0.56 11.77 -4.10
N ILE A 35 0.49 12.93 -3.42
CA ILE A 35 0.76 14.24 -4.05
C ILE A 35 2.19 14.26 -4.65
N GLY A 36 3.13 13.61 -3.97
CA GLY A 36 4.52 13.43 -4.41
C GLY A 36 4.69 12.49 -5.62
N GLY A 37 3.61 11.89 -6.13
CA GLY A 37 3.58 11.09 -7.35
C GLY A 37 3.47 9.58 -7.15
N CYS A 38 3.21 9.09 -5.92
CA CYS A 38 2.81 7.69 -5.76
C CYS A 38 1.42 7.49 -6.38
N CYS A 39 1.15 6.32 -6.95
CA CYS A 39 -0.15 6.02 -7.60
C CYS A 39 -1.26 5.59 -6.63
N GLY A 40 -0.92 5.39 -5.35
CA GLY A 40 -1.87 5.02 -4.29
C GLY A 40 -1.15 4.70 -2.97
N THR A 41 -1.92 4.27 -1.98
CA THR A 41 -1.43 3.97 -0.61
C THR A 41 -2.12 2.74 -0.02
N ALA A 42 -1.48 2.05 0.92
CA ALA A 42 -2.14 1.05 1.78
C ALA A 42 -2.99 1.67 2.92
N CYS A 43 -2.92 2.97 3.15
CA CYS A 43 -3.70 3.65 4.18
C CYS A 43 -5.14 3.83 3.71
N THR A 44 -6.04 2.93 4.15
CA THR A 44 -7.46 2.96 3.76
C THR A 44 -8.18 4.23 4.18
N LEU A 45 -7.78 4.85 5.31
CA LEU A 45 -8.29 6.15 5.76
C LEU A 45 -8.05 7.25 4.71
N CYS A 46 -6.92 7.22 3.98
CA CYS A 46 -6.70 8.18 2.91
C CYS A 46 -7.66 7.99 1.73
N GLY A 47 -8.16 6.78 1.50
CA GLY A 47 -9.22 6.53 0.53
C GLY A 47 -10.56 7.13 0.96
N ILE A 48 -10.87 7.06 2.25
CA ILE A 48 -12.11 7.61 2.82
C ILE A 48 -12.05 9.15 2.85
N ASP A 49 -11.00 9.71 3.45
CA ASP A 49 -10.94 11.15 3.77
C ASP A 49 -10.49 12.01 2.58
N TYR A 50 -9.74 11.45 1.64
CA TYR A 50 -9.11 12.19 0.54
C TYR A 50 -9.36 11.61 -0.86
N GLY A 51 -10.10 10.50 -0.98
CA GLY A 51 -10.36 9.87 -2.27
C GLY A 51 -9.10 9.32 -2.97
N ILE A 52 -8.02 9.06 -2.23
CA ILE A 52 -6.79 8.50 -2.78
C ILE A 52 -6.99 6.99 -3.04
N PRO A 53 -6.54 6.43 -4.18
CA PRO A 53 -6.62 4.99 -4.43
C PRO A 53 -5.96 4.17 -3.30
N ALA A 54 -6.79 3.46 -2.54
CA ALA A 54 -6.36 2.51 -1.53
C ALA A 54 -6.07 1.16 -2.20
N LEU A 55 -4.83 0.67 -2.09
CA LEU A 55 -4.33 -0.48 -2.84
C LEU A 55 -3.56 -1.43 -1.90
N GLY A 56 -3.61 -2.73 -2.20
CA GLY A 56 -2.93 -3.75 -1.42
C GLY A 56 -2.97 -5.13 -2.06
N THR A 57 -2.16 -6.02 -1.52
CA THR A 57 -2.13 -7.46 -1.84
C THR A 57 -2.34 -8.27 -0.55
N MET A 58 -2.34 -9.60 -0.66
CA MET A 58 -2.18 -10.46 0.50
C MET A 58 -0.85 -10.20 1.24
N ALA A 59 -0.88 -10.41 2.55
CA ALA A 59 0.31 -10.49 3.39
C ALA A 59 0.77 -11.93 3.55
N HIS A 60 2.00 -12.15 4.02
CA HIS A 60 2.52 -13.49 4.30
C HIS A 60 1.64 -14.31 5.25
N SER A 61 0.99 -13.66 6.22
CA SER A 61 0.09 -14.31 7.17
C SER A 61 -1.10 -15.01 6.50
N TRP A 62 -1.51 -14.54 5.30
CA TRP A 62 -2.50 -15.25 4.50
C TRP A 62 -1.95 -16.60 4.05
N VAL A 63 -0.75 -16.62 3.48
CA VAL A 63 -0.10 -17.86 3.00
C VAL A 63 0.18 -18.83 4.14
N GLN A 64 0.61 -18.31 5.30
CA GLN A 64 0.91 -19.11 6.49
C GLN A 64 -0.32 -19.80 7.11
N LEU A 65 -1.54 -19.45 6.69
CA LEU A 65 -2.77 -20.10 7.13
C LEU A 65 -3.03 -21.44 6.41
N PHE A 66 -2.38 -21.69 5.27
CA PHE A 66 -2.61 -22.86 4.43
C PHE A 66 -1.46 -23.86 4.54
N ASP A 67 -1.76 -25.13 4.26
CA ASP A 67 -0.75 -26.19 4.23
C ASP A 67 0.20 -26.06 3.03
N SER A 68 -0.21 -25.34 1.98
CA SER A 68 0.62 -25.05 0.82
C SER A 68 0.43 -23.65 0.24
N GLU A 69 1.49 -23.10 -0.35
CA GLU A 69 1.47 -21.81 -1.05
C GLU A 69 0.48 -21.80 -2.22
N LEU A 70 0.41 -22.89 -2.99
CA LEU A 70 -0.49 -23.01 -4.13
C LEU A 70 -1.96 -22.93 -3.71
N GLU A 71 -2.34 -23.53 -2.58
CA GLU A 71 -3.68 -23.42 -2.04
C GLU A 71 -4.02 -21.99 -1.61
N ALA A 72 -3.10 -21.32 -0.93
CA ALA A 72 -3.29 -19.93 -0.51
C ALA A 72 -3.52 -19.00 -1.72
N PHE A 73 -2.75 -19.18 -2.80
CA PHE A 73 -2.89 -18.38 -4.02
C PHE A 73 -4.18 -18.68 -4.77
N ARG A 74 -4.55 -19.97 -4.88
CA ARG A 74 -5.85 -20.35 -5.46
C ARG A 74 -7.01 -19.80 -4.64
N ALA A 75 -6.90 -19.76 -3.31
CA ALA A 75 -7.92 -19.18 -2.44
C ALA A 75 -8.02 -17.65 -2.60
N TYR A 76 -6.90 -16.96 -2.76
CA TYR A 76 -6.87 -15.51 -2.96
C TYR A 76 -7.38 -15.07 -4.34
N ALA A 77 -7.18 -15.89 -5.36
CA ALA A 77 -7.57 -15.59 -6.75
C ALA A 77 -9.00 -16.00 -7.13
N ARG A 78 -9.74 -16.62 -6.20
CA ARG A 78 -11.18 -16.90 -6.35
C ARG A 78 -11.99 -15.63 -6.25
#